data_AF-A0A1Q6ST07-F1
#
_entry.id   AF-A0A1Q6ST07-F1
#
_cell.length_a   1.000
_cell.length_b   1.000
_cell.length_c   1.000
_cell.angle_alpha   90.00
_cell.angle_beta   90.00
_cell.angle_gamma   90.00
#
_symmetry.space_group_name_H-M   'P 1'
#
loop_
_entity.id
_entity.type
_entity.pdbx_description
1 polymer ?
#
loop_
_entity_poly.entity_id
_entity_poly.type
_entity_poly.pdbx_seq_one_letter_code
_entity_poly.pdbx_strand_id
1 'polypeptide(L)'
;MYGTNIFAYYFDLPFEETLRRHQTKPNCNEFGEEAMCRWWRDKDFSEVLNEHVITAEKDIQTIIREINTQTLEHSRPFAISGCRRIMTIENKANYESMPYEEDVLYIFCHGYLTPKEVRFLKQLCMIVPKDCEFYHWGDMDFGGISIFQFIKEKVFPDPKPYRMDVKDFEEALANGAGIPMKDSAREKLERKEAGLLTGLKAEILRTGMTIEQERLL
;
A
#
# COMPACT_ATOMS: atom_id res chain seq x y z
N MET A 1 15.87 -26.59 -8.07
CA MET A 1 15.27 -26.07 -6.82
C MET A 1 15.78 -24.65 -6.61
N TYR A 2 14.96 -23.74 -6.09
CA TYR A 2 15.14 -22.28 -6.09
C TYR A 2 16.34 -21.72 -5.28
N GLY A 3 17.34 -22.55 -4.96
CA GLY A 3 18.56 -22.16 -4.26
C GLY A 3 18.28 -21.51 -2.90
N THR A 4 19.09 -20.52 -2.54
CA THR A 4 18.93 -19.71 -1.31
C THR A 4 17.92 -18.56 -1.47
N ASN A 5 17.20 -18.50 -2.59
CA ASN A 5 16.28 -17.40 -2.91
C ASN A 5 14.83 -17.75 -2.51
N ILE A 6 14.66 -18.39 -1.37
CA ILE A 6 13.35 -18.77 -0.82
C ILE A 6 13.26 -18.23 0.60
N PHE A 7 12.14 -17.61 0.90
CA PHE A 7 11.71 -17.40 2.28
C PHE A 7 10.67 -18.47 2.62
N ALA A 8 11.01 -19.32 3.58
CA ALA A 8 10.14 -20.37 4.06
C ALA A 8 9.62 -19.99 5.45
N TYR A 9 8.34 -20.29 5.70
CA TYR A 9 7.66 -20.00 6.95
C TYR A 9 6.97 -21.25 7.45
N TYR A 10 7.13 -21.55 8.73
CA TYR A 10 6.52 -22.70 9.37
C TYR A 10 5.56 -22.23 10.48
N PHE A 11 4.31 -22.67 10.43
CA PHE A 11 3.34 -22.43 11.49
C PHE A 11 3.54 -23.46 12.61
N ASP A 12 4.22 -23.06 13.68
CA ASP A 12 4.40 -23.86 14.88
C ASP A 12 3.16 -23.73 15.77
N LEU A 13 2.16 -24.55 15.43
CA LEU A 13 0.89 -24.63 16.15
C LEU A 13 0.87 -25.88 17.02
N PRO A 14 0.30 -25.80 18.23
CA PRO A 14 0.19 -26.97 19.10
C PRO A 14 -0.71 -28.05 18.47
N PHE A 15 -0.51 -29.30 18.88
CA PHE A 15 -1.31 -30.43 18.39
C PHE A 15 -2.80 -30.22 18.65
N GLU A 16 -3.15 -29.63 19.79
CA GLU A 16 -4.52 -29.29 20.18
C GLU A 16 -5.20 -28.36 19.17
N GLU A 17 -4.46 -27.38 18.62
CA GLU A 17 -4.96 -26.48 17.58
C GLU A 17 -5.16 -27.24 16.26
N THR A 18 -4.27 -28.16 15.94
CA THR A 18 -4.40 -29.03 14.76
C THR A 18 -5.64 -29.93 14.85
N LEU A 19 -5.90 -30.51 16.03
CA LEU A 19 -7.09 -31.32 16.28
C LEU A 19 -8.37 -30.47 16.19
N ARG A 20 -8.38 -29.28 16.81
CA ARG A 20 -9.50 -28.33 16.73
C ARG A 20 -9.83 -27.95 15.29
N ARG A 21 -8.81 -27.68 14.46
CA ARG A 21 -8.99 -27.37 13.03
C ARG A 21 -9.45 -28.56 12.20
N HIS A 22 -9.11 -29.79 12.59
CA HIS A 22 -9.59 -30.99 11.90
C HIS A 22 -11.10 -31.18 12.09
N GLN A 23 -11.62 -30.88 13.28
CA GLN A 23 -13.05 -30.99 13.58
C GLN A 23 -13.95 -30.13 12.66
N THR A 24 -13.40 -29.05 12.08
CA THR A 24 -14.15 -28.17 11.15
C THR A 24 -14.08 -28.61 9.70
N LYS A 25 -13.29 -29.65 9.36
CA LYS A 25 -13.14 -30.14 7.98
C LYS A 25 -14.24 -31.14 7.61
N PRO A 26 -14.64 -31.22 6.32
CA PRO A 26 -15.63 -32.20 5.86
C PRO A 26 -15.27 -33.66 6.15
N ASN A 27 -13.97 -33.97 6.22
CA ASN A 27 -13.44 -35.31 6.47
C ASN A 27 -13.12 -35.59 7.95
N CYS A 28 -13.65 -34.79 8.89
CA CYS A 28 -13.36 -34.93 10.32
C CYS A 28 -13.68 -36.33 10.90
N ASN A 29 -14.59 -37.07 10.26
CA ASN A 29 -15.03 -38.41 10.67
C ASN A 29 -14.19 -39.55 10.07
N GLU A 30 -13.24 -39.29 9.18
CA GLU A 30 -12.42 -40.36 8.55
C GLU A 30 -11.34 -40.89 9.50
N PHE A 31 -10.86 -40.06 10.42
CA PHE A 31 -9.84 -40.42 11.41
C PHE A 31 -9.93 -39.48 12.62
N GLY A 32 -9.70 -40.02 13.82
CA GLY A 32 -9.79 -39.32 15.10
C GLY A 32 -8.43 -38.93 15.68
N GLU A 33 -8.49 -38.40 16.91
CA GLU A 33 -7.33 -37.90 17.67
C GLU A 33 -6.18 -38.91 17.75
N GLU A 34 -6.45 -40.18 18.05
CA GLU A 34 -5.42 -41.21 18.16
C GLU A 34 -4.60 -41.40 16.88
N ALA A 35 -5.26 -41.34 15.71
CA ALA A 35 -4.59 -41.47 14.43
C ALA A 35 -3.74 -40.23 14.14
N MET A 36 -4.29 -39.05 14.39
CA MET A 36 -3.57 -37.79 14.21
C MET A 36 -2.37 -37.67 15.13
N CYS A 37 -2.48 -38.08 16.39
CA CYS A 37 -1.38 -38.08 17.36
C CYS A 37 -0.24 -38.99 16.92
N ARG A 38 -0.53 -40.16 16.32
CA ARG A 38 0.49 -41.04 15.74
C ARG A 38 1.21 -40.44 14.52
N TRP A 39 0.53 -39.61 13.73
CA TRP A 39 1.11 -38.93 12.56
C TRP A 39 1.77 -37.60 12.92
N TRP A 40 1.47 -37.06 14.10
CA TRP A 40 2.00 -35.79 14.55
C TRP A 40 3.50 -35.89 14.80
N ARG A 41 4.25 -34.93 14.24
CA ARG A 41 5.66 -34.74 14.52
C ARG A 41 5.84 -33.32 15.02
N ASP A 42 6.28 -33.20 16.28
CA ASP A 42 6.61 -31.90 16.85
C ASP A 42 7.77 -31.28 16.07
N LYS A 43 7.62 -30.01 15.69
CA LYS A 43 8.66 -29.22 14.99
C LYS A 43 9.23 -29.95 13.77
N ASP A 44 8.34 -30.36 12.86
CA ASP A 44 8.70 -31.04 11.61
C ASP A 44 9.32 -30.06 10.58
N PHE A 45 10.44 -29.44 10.97
CA PHE A 45 11.16 -28.50 10.14
C PHE A 45 11.83 -29.20 8.97
N SER A 46 11.87 -28.51 7.83
CA SER A 46 12.59 -28.97 6.66
C SER A 46 14.10 -28.70 6.82
N GLU A 47 14.92 -29.75 6.82
CA GLU A 47 16.39 -29.66 6.89
C GLU A 47 17.02 -28.84 5.74
N VAL A 48 16.30 -28.68 4.62
CA VAL A 48 16.77 -27.96 3.44
C VAL A 48 16.27 -26.51 3.36
N LEU A 49 15.31 -26.12 4.19
CA LEU A 49 14.72 -24.78 4.18
C LEU A 49 15.09 -24.04 5.45
N ASN A 50 15.49 -22.77 5.32
CA ASN A 50 15.68 -21.90 6.47
C ASN A 50 14.33 -21.32 6.90
N GLU A 51 13.55 -22.11 7.63
CA GLU A 51 12.18 -21.79 8.01
C GLU A 51 12.12 -20.76 9.15
N HIS A 52 11.36 -19.68 8.91
CA HIS A 52 11.02 -18.72 9.95
C HIS A 52 9.76 -19.19 10.67
N VAL A 53 9.86 -19.35 11.98
CA VAL A 53 8.76 -19.88 12.79
C VAL A 53 7.73 -18.80 13.09
N ILE A 54 6.47 -19.12 12.83
CA ILE A 54 5.28 -18.35 13.21
C ILE A 54 4.55 -19.16 14.28
N THR A 55 4.53 -18.64 15.50
CA THR A 55 3.90 -19.32 16.64
C THR A 55 2.43 -18.92 16.78
N ALA A 56 1.67 -19.69 17.56
CA ALA A 56 0.25 -19.48 17.79
C ALA A 56 -0.09 -18.14 18.48
N GLU A 57 0.86 -17.53 19.19
CA GLU A 57 0.66 -16.24 19.88
C GLU A 57 0.70 -15.05 18.92
N LYS A 58 1.24 -15.22 17.70
CA LYS A 58 1.29 -14.15 16.71
C LYS A 58 -0.09 -13.91 16.12
N ASP A 59 -0.54 -12.67 16.20
CA ASP A 59 -1.74 -12.25 15.49
C ASP A 59 -1.49 -12.17 13.98
N ILE A 60 -2.58 -12.29 13.21
CA ILE A 60 -2.55 -12.29 11.74
C ILE A 60 -1.90 -11.01 11.18
N GLN A 61 -2.11 -9.84 11.80
CA GLN A 61 -1.57 -8.58 11.29
C GLN A 61 -0.06 -8.51 11.47
N THR A 62 0.46 -9.00 12.59
CA THR A 62 1.90 -9.11 12.82
C THR A 62 2.55 -10.05 11.79
N ILE A 63 1.93 -11.20 11.51
CA ILE A 63 2.42 -12.16 10.51
C ILE A 63 2.49 -11.53 9.11
N ILE A 64 1.39 -10.90 8.67
CA ILE A 64 1.32 -10.22 7.37
C ILE A 64 2.39 -9.14 7.28
N ARG A 65 2.56 -8.33 8.33
CA ARG A 65 3.56 -7.28 8.37
C ARG A 65 4.98 -7.84 8.22
N GLU A 66 5.32 -8.91 8.92
CA GLU A 66 6.64 -9.56 8.81
C GLU A 66 6.92 -10.04 7.39
N ILE A 67 5.96 -10.78 6.80
CA ILE A 67 6.09 -11.30 5.42
C ILE A 67 6.24 -10.16 4.41
N ASN A 68 5.39 -9.14 4.48
CA ASN A 68 5.46 -7.99 3.57
C ASN A 68 6.77 -7.21 3.73
N THR A 69 7.22 -7.04 4.97
CA THR A 69 8.45 -6.33 5.31
C THR A 69 9.68 -7.03 4.73
N GLN A 70 9.74 -8.37 4.84
CA GLN A 70 10.81 -9.18 4.25
C GLN A 70 10.72 -9.19 2.72
N THR A 71 9.50 -9.34 2.17
CA THR A 71 9.26 -9.30 0.73
C THR A 71 9.78 -8.00 0.13
N LEU A 72 9.36 -6.84 0.64
CA LEU A 72 9.83 -5.54 0.14
C LEU A 72 11.32 -5.32 0.34
N GLU A 73 11.92 -5.85 1.41
CA GLU A 73 13.35 -5.75 1.69
C GLU A 73 14.21 -6.39 0.61
N HIS A 74 13.80 -7.57 0.13
CA HIS A 74 14.55 -8.34 -0.84
C HIS A 74 14.04 -8.18 -2.28
N SER A 75 12.87 -7.58 -2.47
CA SER A 75 12.31 -7.31 -3.79
C SER A 75 13.13 -6.28 -4.55
N ARG A 76 13.28 -6.52 -5.85
CA ARG A 76 13.87 -5.59 -6.81
C ARG A 76 13.06 -5.63 -8.10
N PRO A 77 12.73 -4.47 -8.70
CA PRO A 77 12.08 -4.46 -10.00
C PRO A 77 13.06 -4.97 -11.05
N PHE A 78 12.60 -5.88 -11.91
CA PHE A 78 13.43 -6.56 -12.91
C PHE A 78 13.18 -6.04 -14.32
N ALA A 79 11.92 -5.94 -14.73
CA ALA A 79 11.53 -5.45 -16.04
C ALA A 79 10.14 -4.79 -15.96
N ILE A 80 9.94 -3.75 -16.76
CA ILE A 80 8.64 -3.13 -17.00
C ILE A 80 8.57 -2.75 -18.48
N SER A 81 7.60 -3.29 -19.21
CA SER A 81 7.44 -3.08 -20.65
C SER A 81 6.08 -2.47 -20.93
N GLY A 82 6.02 -1.51 -21.86
CA GLY A 82 4.76 -0.88 -22.29
C GLY A 82 4.18 0.15 -21.31
N CYS A 83 4.69 0.25 -20.08
CA CYS A 83 4.25 1.25 -19.12
C CYS A 83 4.70 2.66 -19.54
N ARG A 84 3.71 3.52 -19.81
CA ARG A 84 3.89 4.94 -20.14
C ARG A 84 3.55 5.86 -18.96
N ARG A 85 2.79 5.35 -17.98
CA ARG A 85 2.36 6.13 -16.82
C ARG A 85 2.43 5.32 -15.53
N ILE A 86 2.97 5.91 -14.48
CA ILE A 86 2.88 5.38 -13.11
C ILE A 86 2.11 6.37 -12.26
N MET A 87 1.08 5.90 -11.56
CA MET A 87 0.26 6.74 -10.70
C MET A 87 0.16 6.15 -9.30
N THR A 88 0.43 6.97 -8.30
CA THR A 88 0.14 6.63 -6.89
C THR A 88 -1.21 7.17 -6.48
N ILE A 89 -1.98 6.37 -5.75
CA ILE A 89 -3.34 6.71 -5.30
C ILE A 89 -3.44 6.45 -3.81
N GLU A 90 -3.81 7.47 -3.04
CA GLU A 90 -3.84 7.39 -1.58
C GLU A 90 -5.00 6.54 -1.04
N ASN A 91 -6.19 6.70 -1.62
CA ASN A 91 -7.39 6.04 -1.11
C ASN A 91 -7.62 4.69 -1.80
N LYS A 92 -8.05 3.70 -1.01
CA LYS A 92 -8.26 2.32 -1.49
C LYS A 92 -9.46 2.21 -2.43
N ALA A 93 -10.59 2.84 -2.09
CA ALA A 93 -11.79 2.80 -2.93
C ALA A 93 -11.53 3.46 -4.28
N ASN A 94 -10.82 4.60 -4.29
CA ASN A 94 -10.41 5.26 -5.52
C ASN A 94 -9.43 4.42 -6.35
N TYR A 95 -8.46 3.75 -5.71
CA TYR A 95 -7.58 2.80 -6.38
C TYR A 95 -8.37 1.65 -7.03
N GLU A 96 -9.31 1.05 -6.31
CA GLU A 96 -10.13 -0.07 -6.79
C GLU A 96 -11.12 0.36 -7.90
N SER A 97 -11.49 1.64 -7.95
CA SER A 97 -12.36 2.20 -8.98
C SER A 97 -11.65 2.50 -10.31
N MET A 98 -10.31 2.49 -10.33
CA MET A 98 -9.58 2.86 -11.54
C MET A 98 -9.85 1.89 -12.69
N PRO A 99 -10.15 2.40 -13.90
CA PRO A 99 -10.25 1.55 -15.06
C PRO A 99 -8.90 0.91 -15.37
N TYR A 100 -8.93 -0.29 -15.93
CA TYR A 100 -7.72 -0.91 -16.45
C TYR A 100 -7.26 -0.15 -17.71
N GLU A 101 -6.04 0.38 -17.67
CA GLU A 101 -5.32 0.97 -18.80
C GLU A 101 -4.03 0.16 -19.02
N GLU A 102 -3.80 -0.38 -20.23
CA GLU A 102 -2.71 -1.32 -20.53
C GLU A 102 -1.31 -0.72 -20.28
N ASP A 103 -1.18 0.61 -20.45
CA ASP A 103 0.07 1.35 -20.32
C ASP A 103 0.22 2.08 -18.97
N VAL A 104 -0.69 1.86 -18.02
CA VAL A 104 -0.68 2.51 -16.71
C VAL A 104 -0.44 1.52 -15.57
N LEU A 105 0.50 1.84 -14.69
CA LEU A 105 0.68 1.16 -13.42
C LEU A 105 0.11 2.02 -12.28
N TYR A 106 -1.02 1.59 -11.72
CA TYR A 106 -1.58 2.16 -10.50
C TYR A 106 -0.96 1.52 -9.26
N ILE A 107 -0.58 2.35 -8.30
CA ILE A 107 0.04 1.94 -7.03
C ILE A 107 -0.78 2.53 -5.89
N PHE A 108 -1.44 1.68 -5.12
CA PHE A 108 -2.10 2.11 -3.88
C PHE A 108 -1.06 2.48 -2.83
N CYS A 109 -1.24 3.62 -2.16
CA CYS A 109 -0.35 4.12 -1.12
C CYS A 109 -1.17 4.48 0.12
N HIS A 110 -0.95 3.83 1.26
CA HIS A 110 -1.74 4.12 2.46
C HIS A 110 -1.13 5.27 3.28
N GLY A 111 -1.12 6.47 2.70
CA GLY A 111 -0.47 7.66 3.26
C GLY A 111 1.01 7.77 2.86
N TYR A 112 1.89 8.05 3.83
CA TYR A 112 3.34 8.16 3.57
C TYR A 112 3.97 6.81 3.26
N LEU A 113 4.70 6.73 2.14
CA LEU A 113 5.48 5.55 1.79
C LEU A 113 6.59 5.30 2.82
N THR A 114 6.74 4.05 3.23
CA THR A 114 7.82 3.57 4.08
C THR A 114 9.18 3.65 3.37
N PRO A 115 10.31 3.67 4.10
CA PRO A 115 11.64 3.66 3.49
C PRO A 115 11.88 2.49 2.51
N LYS A 116 11.26 1.32 2.77
CA LYS A 116 11.38 0.14 1.91
C LYS A 116 10.62 0.31 0.59
N GLU A 117 9.41 0.88 0.65
CA GLU A 117 8.63 1.22 -0.56
C GLU A 117 9.32 2.31 -1.37
N VAL A 118 9.82 3.37 -0.72
CA VAL A 118 10.59 4.43 -1.38
C VAL A 118 11.80 3.85 -2.11
N ARG A 119 12.56 2.94 -1.47
CA ARG A 119 13.70 2.27 -2.12
C ARG A 119 13.26 1.49 -3.36
N PHE A 120 12.20 0.68 -3.23
CA PHE A 120 11.70 -0.12 -4.34
C PHE A 120 11.22 0.74 -5.51
N LEU A 121 10.44 1.79 -5.23
CA LEU A 121 9.93 2.70 -6.26
C LEU A 121 11.03 3.53 -6.93
N LYS A 122 12.08 3.93 -6.19
CA LYS A 122 13.26 4.53 -6.81
C LYS A 122 13.94 3.59 -7.80
N GLN A 123 14.09 2.31 -7.44
CA GLN A 123 14.65 1.31 -8.35
C GLN A 123 13.75 1.11 -9.57
N LEU A 124 12.42 1.17 -9.39
CA LEU A 124 11.46 1.07 -10.49
C LEU A 124 11.64 2.23 -11.46
N CYS A 125 11.78 3.46 -10.95
CA CYS A 125 12.04 4.66 -11.75
C CYS A 125 13.34 4.59 -12.56
N MET A 126 14.29 3.73 -12.21
CA MET A 126 15.53 3.55 -12.97
C MET A 126 15.37 2.65 -14.19
N ILE A 127 14.31 1.84 -14.25
CA ILE A 127 14.11 0.85 -15.31
C ILE A 127 12.90 1.14 -16.22
N VAL A 128 12.08 2.14 -15.88
CA VAL A 128 10.97 2.58 -16.72
C VAL A 128 11.45 3.30 -17.99
N PRO A 129 10.65 3.34 -19.06
CA PRO A 129 10.93 4.16 -20.23
C PRO A 129 11.18 5.64 -19.87
N LYS A 130 12.05 6.32 -20.63
CA LYS A 130 12.41 7.72 -20.38
C LYS A 130 11.23 8.69 -20.53
N ASP A 131 10.24 8.34 -21.35
CA ASP A 131 9.03 9.10 -21.56
C ASP A 131 7.90 8.69 -20.60
N CYS A 132 8.18 7.85 -19.61
CA CYS A 132 7.20 7.47 -18.59
C CYS A 132 6.84 8.69 -17.73
N GLU A 133 5.55 8.96 -17.61
CA GLU A 133 5.00 10.02 -16.79
C GLU A 133 4.66 9.53 -15.38
N PHE A 134 4.79 10.40 -14.39
CA PHE A 134 4.51 10.08 -12.99
C PHE A 134 3.39 10.95 -12.46
N TYR A 135 2.47 10.35 -11.72
CA TYR A 135 1.33 11.03 -11.14
C TYR A 135 1.10 10.63 -9.69
N HIS A 136 0.42 11.51 -8.97
CA HIS A 136 -0.12 11.22 -7.65
C HIS A 136 -1.52 11.81 -7.52
N TRP A 137 -2.42 11.01 -6.96
CA TRP A 137 -3.76 11.42 -6.57
C TRP A 137 -3.93 11.21 -5.06
N GLY A 138 -4.16 12.31 -4.34
CA GLY A 138 -4.44 12.33 -2.91
C GLY A 138 -5.65 13.22 -2.60
N ASP A 139 -5.91 13.40 -1.32
CA ASP A 139 -6.93 14.35 -0.84
C ASP A 139 -6.54 15.80 -1.16
N MET A 140 -7.54 16.66 -1.35
CA MET A 140 -7.32 18.09 -1.52
C MET A 140 -7.37 18.78 -0.16
N ASP A 141 -6.37 18.47 0.67
CA ASP A 141 -6.19 19.00 2.01
C ASP A 141 -4.70 19.13 2.39
N PHE A 142 -4.40 19.42 3.65
CA PHE A 142 -3.01 19.50 4.13
C PHE A 142 -2.25 18.16 4.02
N GLY A 143 -2.94 17.03 4.24
CA GLY A 143 -2.39 15.67 4.19
C GLY A 143 -1.96 15.30 2.78
N GLY A 144 -2.88 15.37 1.82
CA GLY A 144 -2.61 15.05 0.42
C GLY A 144 -1.57 15.98 -0.21
N ILE A 145 -1.59 17.28 0.09
CA ILE A 145 -0.50 18.20 -0.32
C ILE A 145 0.84 17.74 0.26
N SER A 146 0.88 17.31 1.52
CA SER A 146 2.12 16.87 2.16
C SER A 146 2.65 15.56 1.58
N ILE A 147 1.77 14.61 1.26
CA ILE A 147 2.11 13.35 0.61
C ILE A 147 2.63 13.59 -0.81
N PHE A 148 1.98 14.47 -1.58
CA PHE A 148 2.45 14.86 -2.91
C PHE A 148 3.88 15.44 -2.86
N GLN A 149 4.15 16.37 -1.93
CA GLN A 149 5.50 16.92 -1.76
C GLN A 149 6.52 15.85 -1.38
N PHE A 150 6.14 14.93 -0.50
CA PHE A 150 7.00 13.81 -0.10
C PHE A 150 7.35 12.90 -1.30
N ILE A 151 6.36 12.54 -2.13
CA ILE A 151 6.56 11.71 -3.32
C ILE A 151 7.46 12.42 -4.33
N LYS A 152 7.23 13.73 -4.54
CA LYS A 152 8.07 14.57 -5.41
C LYS A 152 9.52 14.66 -4.93
N GLU A 153 9.74 14.82 -3.63
CA GLU A 153 11.09 14.96 -3.08
C GLU A 153 11.82 13.61 -3.01
N LYS A 154 11.11 12.55 -2.66
CA LYS A 154 11.73 11.28 -2.25
C LYS A 154 11.59 10.16 -3.25
N VAL A 155 10.69 10.22 -4.24
CA VAL A 155 10.34 9.03 -5.03
C VAL A 155 10.41 9.29 -6.53
N PHE A 156 9.54 10.15 -7.05
CA PHE A 156 9.39 10.37 -8.49
C PHE A 156 10.14 11.62 -8.94
N PRO A 157 10.79 11.60 -10.13
CA PRO A 157 11.62 12.71 -10.59
C PRO A 157 10.82 13.98 -10.93
N ASP A 158 9.63 13.85 -11.51
CA ASP A 158 8.75 14.98 -11.84
C ASP A 158 7.27 14.55 -11.80
N PRO A 159 6.71 14.21 -10.62
CA PRO A 159 5.33 13.79 -10.53
C PRO A 159 4.39 14.99 -10.72
N LYS A 160 3.29 14.72 -11.43
CA LYS A 160 2.19 15.67 -11.65
C LYS A 160 1.05 15.37 -10.68
N PRO A 161 0.41 16.40 -10.10
CA PRO A 161 -0.82 16.19 -9.35
C PRO A 161 -1.92 15.76 -10.32
N TYR A 162 -2.61 14.67 -10.01
CA TYR A 162 -3.78 14.19 -10.78
C TYR A 162 -5.05 14.51 -10.00
N ARG A 163 -5.98 15.26 -10.61
CA ARG A 163 -7.25 15.66 -10.00
C ARG A 163 -7.09 16.42 -8.67
N MET A 164 -6.07 17.27 -8.58
CA MET A 164 -5.74 18.08 -7.40
C MET A 164 -5.39 19.52 -7.79
N ASP A 165 -5.87 20.01 -8.93
CA ASP A 165 -5.69 21.40 -9.30
C ASP A 165 -6.85 22.29 -8.81
N VAL A 166 -6.77 23.59 -9.09
CA VAL A 166 -7.82 24.55 -8.67
C VAL A 166 -9.15 24.25 -9.34
N LYS A 167 -9.14 23.86 -10.62
CA LYS A 167 -10.36 23.57 -11.38
C LYS A 167 -11.04 22.34 -10.81
N ASP A 168 -10.29 21.28 -10.53
CA ASP A 168 -10.81 20.06 -9.90
C ASP A 168 -11.45 20.37 -8.54
N PHE A 169 -10.80 21.23 -7.74
CA PHE A 169 -11.30 21.64 -6.43
C PHE A 169 -12.59 22.45 -6.51
N GLU A 170 -12.64 23.45 -7.40
CA GLU A 170 -13.83 24.27 -7.63
C GLU A 170 -15.02 23.43 -8.13
N GLU A 171 -14.77 22.49 -9.05
CA GLU A 171 -15.79 21.57 -9.55
C GLU A 171 -16.31 20.65 -8.44
N ALA A 172 -15.41 20.09 -7.61
CA ALA A 172 -15.80 19.27 -6.47
C ALA A 172 -16.65 20.06 -5.45
N LEU A 173 -16.29 21.32 -5.17
CA LEU A 173 -17.08 22.20 -4.32
C LEU A 173 -18.47 22.48 -4.89
N ALA A 174 -18.56 22.76 -6.19
CA ALA A 174 -19.84 22.98 -6.87
C ALA A 174 -20.75 21.75 -6.79
N ASN A 175 -20.17 20.55 -6.79
CA ASN A 175 -20.87 19.27 -6.64
C ASN A 175 -21.17 18.90 -5.17
N GLY A 176 -20.86 19.76 -4.21
CA GLY A 176 -21.18 19.54 -2.79
C GLY A 176 -20.22 18.60 -2.05
N ALA A 177 -19.04 18.30 -2.63
CA ALA A 177 -18.06 17.44 -1.99
C ALA A 177 -17.31 18.11 -0.82
N GLY A 178 -17.43 19.44 -0.67
CA GLY A 178 -16.75 20.25 0.34
C GLY A 178 -16.96 19.81 1.79
N ILE A 179 -15.87 19.76 2.55
CA ILE A 179 -15.85 19.56 4.00
C ILE A 179 -15.16 20.76 4.68
N PRO A 180 -15.74 21.36 5.73
CA PRO A 180 -15.09 22.43 6.49
C PRO A 180 -13.73 22.00 7.06
N MET A 181 -12.70 22.80 6.81
CA MET A 181 -11.36 22.60 7.34
C MET A 181 -11.31 22.93 8.83
N LYS A 182 -10.58 22.12 9.61
CA LYS A 182 -10.30 22.41 11.04
C LYS A 182 -9.26 23.53 11.18
N ASP A 183 -9.40 24.38 12.21
CA ASP A 183 -8.46 25.50 12.46
C ASP A 183 -7.01 25.05 12.59
N SER A 184 -6.77 23.92 13.27
CA SER A 184 -5.42 23.36 13.42
C SER A 184 -4.79 22.88 12.10
N ALA A 185 -5.60 22.55 11.10
CA ALA A 185 -5.13 22.22 9.75
C ALA A 185 -4.82 23.50 8.95
N ARG A 186 -5.62 24.56 9.13
CA ARG A 186 -5.41 25.88 8.51
C ARG A 186 -4.04 26.44 8.85
N GLU A 187 -3.69 26.54 10.13
CA GLU A 187 -2.39 27.08 10.57
C GLU A 187 -1.20 26.31 9.99
N LYS A 188 -1.31 24.97 9.89
CA LYS A 188 -0.27 24.13 9.29
C LYS A 188 -0.16 24.36 7.79
N LEU A 189 -1.30 24.48 7.11
CA LEU A 189 -1.35 24.70 5.67
C LEU A 189 -0.79 26.07 5.28
N GLU A 190 -1.07 27.13 6.05
CA GLU A 190 -0.52 28.47 5.82
C GLU A 190 1.00 28.47 5.74
N ARG A 191 1.66 27.72 6.64
CA ARG A 191 3.13 27.60 6.72
C ARG A 191 3.75 26.58 5.76
N LYS A 192 2.93 25.78 5.07
CA LYS A 192 3.40 24.69 4.20
C LYS A 192 3.76 25.19 2.82
N GLU A 193 4.96 24.87 2.34
CA GLU A 193 5.30 25.00 0.91
C GLU A 193 4.58 23.93 0.10
N ALA A 194 3.77 24.35 -0.88
CA ALA A 194 2.89 23.47 -1.65
C ALA A 194 3.37 23.24 -3.09
N GLY A 195 4.47 23.88 -3.53
CA GLY A 195 5.05 23.67 -4.86
C GLY A 195 4.03 23.80 -6.00
N LEU A 196 3.87 22.73 -6.79
CA LEU A 196 2.87 22.66 -7.87
C LEU A 196 1.41 22.82 -7.40
N LEU A 197 1.13 22.53 -6.11
CA LEU A 197 -0.19 22.64 -5.49
C LEU A 197 -0.41 23.99 -4.79
N THR A 198 0.39 25.02 -5.09
CA THR A 198 0.23 26.36 -4.48
C THR A 198 -1.13 26.99 -4.81
N GLY A 199 -1.64 26.78 -6.02
CA GLY A 199 -3.00 27.20 -6.39
C GLY A 199 -4.06 26.53 -5.54
N LEU A 200 -3.99 25.20 -5.41
CA LEU A 200 -4.90 24.43 -4.56
C LEU A 200 -4.85 24.90 -3.09
N LYS A 201 -3.64 25.09 -2.53
CA LYS A 201 -3.45 25.62 -1.17
C LYS A 201 -4.18 26.95 -0.98
N ALA A 202 -4.02 27.89 -1.91
CA ALA A 202 -4.64 29.21 -1.81
C ALA A 202 -6.17 29.08 -1.77
N GLU A 203 -6.72 28.18 -2.58
CA GLU A 203 -8.16 27.97 -2.70
C GLU A 203 -8.77 27.29 -1.47
N ILE A 204 -8.08 26.32 -0.87
CA ILE A 204 -8.44 25.71 0.42
C ILE A 204 -8.48 26.78 1.53
N LEU A 205 -7.47 27.66 1.59
CA LEU A 205 -7.40 28.72 2.61
C LEU A 205 -8.49 29.79 2.41
N ARG A 206 -8.79 30.13 1.13
CA ARG A 206 -9.81 31.11 0.75
C ARG A 206 -11.22 30.63 1.09
N THR A 207 -11.54 29.39 0.75
CA THR A 207 -12.88 28.81 0.97
C THR A 207 -13.05 28.28 2.39
N GLY A 208 -11.96 27.90 3.05
CA GLY A 208 -12.01 27.17 4.31
C GLY A 208 -12.50 25.72 4.16
N MET A 209 -12.49 25.19 2.94
CA MET A 209 -13.01 23.86 2.61
C MET A 209 -11.89 22.92 2.16
N THR A 210 -12.11 21.63 2.34
CA THR A 210 -11.24 20.52 1.88
C THR A 210 -12.08 19.49 1.14
N ILE A 211 -11.44 18.62 0.35
CA ILE A 211 -12.13 17.55 -0.38
C ILE A 211 -11.41 16.23 -0.14
N GLU A 212 -12.17 15.24 0.34
CA GLU A 212 -11.74 13.85 0.43
C GLU A 212 -11.85 13.17 -0.95
N GLN A 213 -10.87 12.35 -1.31
CA GLN A 213 -10.79 11.66 -2.59
C GLN A 213 -12.01 10.76 -2.86
N GLU A 214 -12.57 10.13 -1.82
CA GLU A 214 -13.75 9.25 -1.92
C GLU A 214 -14.99 9.98 -2.42
N ARG A 215 -15.06 11.31 -2.25
CA ARG A 215 -16.18 12.15 -2.72
C ARG A 215 -16.10 12.51 -4.20
N LEU A 216 -15.05 12.07 -4.88
CA LEU A 216 -14.80 12.30 -6.30
C LEU A 216 -15.12 11.08 -7.17
N LEU A 217 -15.68 10.03 -6.55
CA LEU A 217 -16.22 8.82 -7.18
C LEU A 217 -17.61 9.05 -7.78
#